data_AF-A0A6P7H8Q9-F1
#
_entry.id   AF-A0A6P7H8Q9-F1
#
_cell.length_a   1.000
_cell.length_b   1.000
_cell.length_c   1.000
_cell.angle_alpha   90.00
_cell.angle_beta   90.00
_cell.angle_gamma   90.00
#
_symmetry.space_group_name_H-M   'P 1'
#
loop_
_entity.id
_entity.type
_entity.pdbx_description
1 polymer ?
#
loop_
_entity_poly.entity_id
_entity_poly.type
_entity_poly.pdbx_seq_one_letter_code
_entity_poly.pdbx_strand_id
1 'polypeptide(L)'
;KKYIFQIAFINKAYAEDIEETIEECVKSLDLPDNYVENLKNQQLIDDKILCFSKCVMEKRGLIDGEGKLNVDNAEKDVDSDEKASQKNKEIAKNCMRQITTISSCEDTLKYDGCLSPLWCSDGTLAHRK
;
A
#
# COMPACT_ATOMS: atom_id res chain seq x y z
N LYS A 1 7.01 18.80 1.65
CA LYS A 1 7.04 17.82 0.53
C LYS A 1 7.56 16.42 0.91
N LYS A 2 7.64 16.05 2.20
CA LYS A 2 8.10 14.73 2.67
C LYS A 2 6.98 13.73 3.01
N TYR A 3 5.72 14.14 2.90
CA TYR A 3 4.56 13.42 3.46
C TYR A 3 3.74 12.61 2.44
N ILE A 4 4.15 12.57 1.16
CA ILE A 4 3.26 12.08 0.08
C ILE A 4 3.43 10.58 -0.21
N PHE A 5 4.53 9.95 0.23
CA PHE A 5 4.79 8.55 -0.07
C PHE A 5 5.17 7.76 1.19
N GLN A 6 4.25 7.71 2.16
CA GLN A 6 4.12 6.49 2.96
C GLN A 6 3.31 5.51 2.11
N ILE A 7 3.92 4.99 1.05
CA ILE A 7 3.30 3.85 0.39
C ILE A 7 3.41 2.69 1.38
N ALA A 8 2.33 1.93 1.51
CA ALA A 8 2.19 0.78 2.42
C ALA A 8 3.34 -0.24 2.41
N PHE A 9 4.26 -0.16 1.44
CA PHE A 9 5.44 -1.03 1.29
C PHE A 9 6.41 -1.00 2.46
N ILE A 10 6.48 0.13 3.19
CA ILE A 10 7.57 0.39 4.14
C ILE A 10 7.08 0.33 5.60
N ASN A 11 5.91 -0.25 5.86
CA ASN A 11 5.66 -0.79 7.19
C ASN A 11 6.35 -2.15 7.28
N LYS A 12 7.64 -2.07 7.59
CA LYS A 12 8.66 -3.11 7.65
C LYS A 12 8.35 -4.26 8.63
N ALA A 13 7.20 -4.22 9.31
CA ALA A 13 7.02 -4.92 10.58
C ALA A 13 6.22 -6.23 10.48
N TYR A 14 5.62 -6.57 9.33
CA TYR A 14 4.79 -7.79 9.21
C TYR A 14 5.19 -8.78 8.10
N ALA A 15 6.14 -8.46 7.23
CA ALA A 15 6.56 -9.39 6.17
C ALA A 15 7.93 -9.99 6.51
N GLU A 16 7.92 -11.21 7.05
CA GLU A 16 9.01 -12.15 6.77
C GLU A 16 9.14 -12.21 5.23
N ASP A 17 10.36 -12.11 4.71
CA ASP A 17 10.66 -12.19 3.26
C ASP A 17 10.17 -11.01 2.38
N ILE A 18 10.07 -9.80 2.95
CA ILE A 18 9.77 -8.59 2.17
C ILE A 18 10.76 -8.34 1.03
N GLU A 19 12.02 -8.73 1.18
CA GLU A 19 13.05 -8.57 0.15
C GLU A 19 12.78 -9.49 -1.05
N GLU A 20 12.43 -10.75 -0.82
CA GLU A 20 12.04 -11.70 -1.87
C GLU A 20 10.77 -11.23 -2.59
N THR A 21 9.76 -10.79 -1.83
CA THR A 21 8.53 -10.21 -2.40
C THR A 21 8.84 -9.05 -3.33
N ILE A 22 9.73 -8.14 -2.90
CA ILE A 22 10.16 -7.00 -3.70
C ILE A 22 10.85 -7.47 -4.99
N GLU A 23 11.79 -8.41 -4.90
CA GLU A 23 12.49 -8.94 -6.07
C GLU A 23 11.55 -9.60 -7.08
N GLU A 24 10.59 -10.39 -6.61
CA GLU A 24 9.60 -11.03 -7.49
C GLU A 24 8.73 -9.98 -8.20
N CYS A 25 8.34 -8.92 -7.51
CA CYS A 25 7.56 -7.83 -8.10
C CYS A 25 8.37 -7.00 -9.10
N VAL A 26 9.67 -6.76 -8.84
CA VAL A 26 10.58 -6.13 -9.80
C VAL A 26 10.70 -6.98 -11.06
N LYS A 27 10.95 -8.29 -10.91
CA LYS A 27 11.11 -9.23 -12.04
C LYS A 27 9.83 -9.40 -12.85
N SER A 28 8.68 -9.57 -12.19
CA SER A 28 7.39 -9.81 -12.88
C SER A 28 6.89 -8.60 -13.68
N LEU A 29 7.26 -7.39 -13.26
CA LEU A 29 6.86 -6.14 -13.92
C LEU A 29 7.93 -5.58 -14.86
N ASP A 30 9.03 -6.32 -15.08
CA ASP A 30 10.17 -5.89 -15.91
C ASP A 30 10.68 -4.50 -15.49
N LEU A 31 10.89 -4.33 -14.18
CA LEU A 31 11.39 -3.09 -13.59
C LEU A 31 12.92 -3.12 -13.47
N PRO A 32 13.60 -1.96 -13.56
CA PRO A 32 15.04 -1.89 -13.34
C PRO A 32 15.45 -2.43 -11.97
N ASP A 33 16.61 -3.09 -11.86
CA ASP A 33 17.11 -3.61 -10.58
C ASP A 33 17.23 -2.53 -9.50
N ASN A 34 17.53 -1.28 -9.89
CA ASN A 34 17.63 -0.14 -9.00
C ASN A 34 16.29 0.60 -8.77
N TYR A 35 15.16 0.08 -9.26
CA TYR A 35 13.86 0.72 -9.19
C TYR A 35 13.48 1.06 -7.74
N VAL A 36 13.59 0.09 -6.84
CA VAL A 36 13.20 0.23 -5.43
C VAL A 36 14.12 1.22 -4.70
N GLU A 37 15.42 1.22 -5.00
CA GLU A 37 16.36 2.18 -4.45
C GLU A 37 16.03 3.61 -4.92
N ASN A 38 15.75 3.79 -6.21
CA ASN A 38 15.36 5.07 -6.77
C ASN A 38 14.03 5.57 -6.19
N LEU A 39 13.05 4.69 -5.97
CA LEU A 39 11.80 5.01 -5.28
C LEU A 39 12.05 5.49 -3.84
N LYS A 40 12.86 4.75 -3.06
CA LYS A 40 13.21 5.09 -1.68
C LYS A 40 13.91 6.45 -1.59
N ASN A 41 14.80 6.73 -2.55
CA ASN A 41 15.55 8.00 -2.63
C ASN A 41 14.74 9.14 -3.26
N GLN A 42 13.47 8.91 -3.63
CA GLN A 42 12.61 9.87 -4.33
C GLN A 42 13.21 10.36 -5.66
N GLN A 43 14.07 9.55 -6.27
CA GLN A 43 14.72 9.80 -7.55
C GLN A 43 13.86 9.33 -8.73
N LEU A 44 12.82 8.53 -8.45
CA LEU A 44 11.87 8.02 -9.43
C LEU A 44 10.45 8.09 -8.84
N ILE A 45 9.53 8.66 -9.62
CA ILE A 45 8.08 8.59 -9.40
C ILE A 45 7.49 8.42 -10.80
N ASP A 46 6.96 7.23 -11.07
CA ASP A 46 6.35 6.88 -12.34
C ASP A 46 5.03 6.14 -12.13
N ASP A 47 4.29 5.93 -13.23
CA ASP A 47 2.98 5.28 -13.17
C ASP A 47 3.07 3.78 -12.79
N LYS A 48 4.27 3.19 -12.87
CA LYS A 48 4.51 1.78 -12.53
C LYS A 48 4.46 1.52 -11.02
N ILE A 49 4.58 2.57 -10.21
CA ILE A 49 4.61 2.46 -8.75
C ILE A 49 3.34 1.82 -8.18
N LEU A 50 2.19 2.06 -8.83
CA LEU A 50 0.90 1.52 -8.42
C LEU A 50 0.77 0.03 -8.75
N CYS A 51 1.32 -0.41 -9.88
CA CYS A 51 1.35 -1.83 -10.23
C CYS A 51 2.36 -2.61 -9.38
N PHE A 52 3.52 -2.01 -9.13
CA PHE A 52 4.44 -2.51 -8.11
C PHE A 52 3.73 -2.62 -6.76
N SER A 53 2.84 -1.67 -6.45
CA SER A 53 2.03 -1.71 -5.23
C SER A 53 1.15 -2.92 -5.10
N LYS A 54 0.33 -3.10 -6.12
CA LYS A 54 -0.60 -4.20 -6.19
C LYS A 54 0.12 -5.54 -6.08
N CYS A 55 1.24 -5.71 -6.78
CA CYS A 55 2.02 -6.94 -6.72
C CYS A 55 2.50 -7.24 -5.29
N VAL A 56 3.05 -6.24 -4.59
CA VAL A 56 3.50 -6.41 -3.19
C VAL A 56 2.31 -6.75 -2.28
N MET A 57 1.14 -6.12 -2.49
CA MET A 57 -0.07 -6.42 -1.74
C MET A 57 -0.57 -7.87 -1.98
N GLU A 58 -0.53 -8.35 -3.22
CA GLU A 58 -0.91 -9.73 -3.58
C GLU A 58 0.01 -10.74 -2.90
N LYS A 59 1.33 -10.54 -3.03
CA LYS A 59 2.35 -11.44 -2.47
C LYS A 59 2.34 -11.49 -0.95
N ARG A 60 2.04 -10.38 -0.29
CA ARG A 60 1.86 -10.30 1.17
C ARG A 60 0.51 -10.84 1.64
N GLY A 61 -0.37 -11.24 0.74
CA GLY A 61 -1.73 -11.69 1.06
C GLY A 61 -2.61 -10.59 1.67
N LEU A 62 -2.30 -9.32 1.38
CA LEU A 62 -3.19 -8.20 1.69
C LEU A 62 -4.38 -8.18 0.75
N ILE A 63 -4.18 -8.61 -0.50
CA ILE A 63 -5.26 -8.85 -1.45
C ILE A 63 -5.11 -10.24 -2.05
N ASP A 64 -6.23 -10.88 -2.41
CA ASP A 64 -6.21 -12.16 -3.12
C ASP A 64 -6.10 -11.97 -4.65
N GLY A 65 -6.08 -13.07 -5.41
CA GLY A 65 -5.97 -13.04 -6.87
C GLY A 65 -7.17 -12.41 -7.59
N GLU A 66 -8.30 -12.19 -6.90
CA GLU A 66 -9.46 -11.45 -7.41
C GLU A 66 -9.42 -9.97 -6.98
N GLY A 67 -8.39 -9.56 -6.24
CA GLY A 67 -8.20 -8.22 -5.71
C GLY A 67 -9.00 -7.94 -4.44
N LYS A 68 -9.62 -8.94 -3.80
CA LYS A 68 -10.38 -8.72 -2.57
C LYS A 68 -9.41 -8.47 -1.42
N LEU A 69 -9.68 -7.42 -0.64
CA LEU A 69 -8.87 -7.08 0.52
C LEU A 69 -9.06 -8.11 1.64
N ASN A 70 -7.95 -8.65 2.14
CA ASN A 70 -7.88 -9.39 3.39
C ASN A 70 -7.78 -8.38 4.54
N VAL A 71 -8.94 -8.01 5.08
CA VAL A 71 -9.06 -7.01 6.16
C VAL A 71 -8.23 -7.41 7.37
N ASP A 72 -8.20 -8.69 7.77
CA ASP A 72 -7.44 -9.14 8.94
C ASP A 72 -5.93 -8.89 8.75
N ASN A 73 -5.39 -9.17 7.57
CA ASN A 73 -3.98 -8.91 7.27
C ASN A 73 -3.69 -7.41 7.15
N ALA A 74 -4.60 -6.63 6.57
CA ALA A 74 -4.49 -5.19 6.49
C ALA A 74 -4.50 -4.51 7.87
N GLU A 75 -5.37 -4.96 8.78
CA GLU A 75 -5.41 -4.44 10.15
C GLU A 75 -4.13 -4.76 10.93
N LYS A 76 -3.56 -5.96 10.73
CA LYS A 76 -2.25 -6.33 11.32
C LYS A 76 -1.12 -5.48 10.76
N ASP A 77 -1.13 -5.20 9.45
CA ASP A 77 -0.14 -4.31 8.82
C ASP A 77 -0.20 -2.90 9.43
N VAL A 78 -1.40 -2.35 9.62
CA VAL A 78 -1.62 -1.08 10.32
C VAL A 78 -1.15 -1.13 11.78
N ASP A 79 -1.44 -2.21 12.49
CA ASP A 79 -1.03 -2.37 13.89
C ASP A 79 0.48 -2.46 14.07
N SER A 80 1.18 -2.96 13.04
CA SER A 80 2.63 -3.09 13.02
C SER A 80 3.37 -1.74 12.90
N ASP A 81 2.68 -0.66 12.54
CA ASP A 81 3.27 0.68 12.49
C ASP A 81 3.45 1.26 13.90
N GLU A 82 4.65 1.14 14.47
CA GLU A 82 4.97 1.68 15.80
C GLU A 82 4.91 3.21 15.89
N LYS A 83 4.98 3.91 14.75
CA LYS A 83 4.98 5.38 14.69
C LYS A 83 3.57 5.95 14.58
N ALA A 84 2.60 5.16 14.09
CA ALA A 84 1.21 5.55 14.02
C ALA A 84 0.56 5.57 15.42
N SER A 85 -0.10 6.67 15.77
CA SER A 85 -0.92 6.74 16.99
C SER A 85 -2.10 5.77 16.91
N GLN A 86 -2.59 5.29 18.05
CA GLN A 86 -3.77 4.40 18.08
C GLN A 86 -4.97 5.01 17.35
N LYS A 87 -5.19 6.32 17.49
CA LYS A 87 -6.26 7.04 16.77
C LYS A 87 -6.11 6.91 15.25
N ASN A 88 -4.91 7.08 14.72
CA ASN A 88 -4.67 6.97 13.28
C ASN A 88 -4.81 5.52 12.80
N LYS A 89 -4.38 4.54 13.60
CA LYS A 89 -4.60 3.12 13.32
C LYS A 89 -6.08 2.80 13.19
N GLU A 90 -6.90 3.20 14.16
CA GLU A 90 -8.36 2.97 14.09
C GLU A 90 -9.02 3.65 12.88
N ILE A 91 -8.59 4.86 12.52
CA ILE A 91 -9.07 5.56 11.32
C ILE A 91 -8.74 4.74 10.06
N ALA A 92 -7.50 4.27 9.92
CA ALA A 92 -7.06 3.47 8.78
C ALA A 92 -7.83 2.16 8.68
N LYS A 93 -7.98 1.42 9.79
CA LYS A 93 -8.75 0.16 9.83
C LYS A 93 -10.20 0.36 9.40
N ASN A 94 -10.86 1.39 9.93
CA ASN A 94 -12.24 1.69 9.56
C ASN A 94 -12.39 2.06 8.07
N CYS A 95 -11.41 2.76 7.50
CA CYS A 95 -11.37 3.02 6.07
C CYS A 95 -11.17 1.74 5.24
N MET A 96 -10.23 0.89 5.63
CA MET A 96 -9.91 -0.35 4.91
C MET A 96 -11.11 -1.31 4.85
N ARG A 97 -11.94 -1.36 5.90
CA ARG A 97 -13.20 -2.13 5.91
C ARG A 97 -14.21 -1.69 4.85
N GLN A 98 -14.07 -0.48 4.30
CA GLN A 98 -14.92 0.03 3.21
C GLN A 98 -14.37 -0.31 1.81
N ILE A 99 -13.13 -0.80 1.73
CA ILE A 99 -12.54 -1.23 0.46
C ILE A 99 -13.06 -2.63 0.13
N THR A 100 -13.86 -2.72 -0.93
CA THR A 100 -14.37 -4.01 -1.42
C THR A 100 -13.33 -4.75 -2.27
N THR A 101 -12.66 -4.03 -3.18
CA THR A 101 -11.77 -4.63 -4.18
C THR A 101 -10.68 -3.66 -4.63
N ILE A 102 -9.48 -4.21 -4.85
CA ILE A 102 -8.28 -3.63 -5.47
C ILE A 102 -7.94 -4.48 -6.70
N SER A 103 -8.64 -4.22 -7.80
CA SER A 103 -8.59 -5.02 -9.03
C SER A 103 -7.59 -4.50 -10.06
N SER A 104 -7.30 -3.20 -10.01
CA SER A 104 -6.37 -2.49 -10.88
C SER A 104 -5.21 -1.91 -10.09
N CYS A 105 -4.14 -1.52 -10.78
CA CYS A 105 -3.02 -0.84 -10.14
C CYS A 105 -3.49 0.45 -9.46
N GLU A 106 -4.36 1.22 -10.12
CA GLU A 106 -4.91 2.48 -9.65
C GLU A 106 -5.75 2.31 -8.38
N ASP A 107 -6.40 1.15 -8.21
CA ASP A 107 -7.18 0.86 -7.00
C ASP A 107 -6.33 0.83 -5.73
N THR A 108 -5.00 0.66 -5.84
CA THR A 108 -4.09 0.71 -4.69
C THR A 108 -4.10 2.08 -4.00
N LEU A 109 -4.47 3.14 -4.73
CA LEU A 109 -4.70 4.47 -4.16
C LEU A 109 -5.83 4.49 -3.12
N LYS A 110 -6.79 3.56 -3.19
CA LYS A 110 -7.84 3.41 -2.17
C LYS A 110 -7.21 3.00 -0.83
N TYR A 111 -6.29 2.03 -0.87
CA TYR A 111 -5.58 1.55 0.30
C TYR A 111 -4.62 2.60 0.86
N ASP A 112 -3.82 3.22 -0.02
CA ASP A 112 -2.89 4.29 0.38
C ASP A 112 -3.64 5.51 0.96
N GLY A 113 -4.83 5.81 0.42
CA GLY A 113 -5.74 6.79 0.98
C GLY A 113 -6.08 6.48 2.45
N CYS A 114 -6.32 5.22 2.79
CA CYS A 114 -6.63 4.84 4.17
C CYS A 114 -5.48 5.10 5.17
N LEU A 115 -4.23 5.08 4.68
CA LEU A 115 -3.05 5.37 5.48
C LEU A 115 -2.78 6.88 5.64
N SER A 116 -3.44 7.71 4.82
CA SER A 116 -3.37 9.17 4.94
C SER A 116 -4.46 9.70 5.87
N PRO A 117 -4.11 10.44 6.95
CA PRO A 117 -5.11 11.04 7.84
C PRO A 117 -6.00 12.08 7.13
N LEU A 118 -5.63 12.52 5.92
CA LEU A 118 -6.36 13.52 5.13
C LEU A 118 -7.47 12.92 4.24
N TRP A 119 -7.47 11.61 4.00
CA TRP A 119 -8.35 10.99 2.98
C TRP A 119 -9.51 10.21 3.62
N CYS A 120 -9.41 9.88 4.91
CA CYS A 120 -10.43 9.10 5.64
C CYS A 120 -11.56 9.92 6.29
N SER A 121 -11.50 11.25 6.30
CA SER A 121 -12.42 12.04 7.14
C SER A 121 -13.88 12.01 6.69
N ASP A 122 -14.18 11.68 5.42
CA ASP A 122 -15.50 12.02 4.86
C ASP A 122 -16.22 10.90 4.08
N GLY A 123 -15.86 9.63 4.26
CA GLY A 123 -16.65 8.48 3.76
C GLY A 123 -16.98 8.52 2.25
N THR A 124 -16.30 9.36 1.49
CA THR A 124 -16.51 9.58 0.08
C THR A 124 -15.18 9.26 -0.57
N LEU A 125 -15.15 8.19 -1.35
CA LEU A 125 -14.22 8.02 -2.47
C LEU A 125 -14.47 9.19 -3.43
N ALA A 126 -14.05 10.39 -3.04
CA ALA A 126 -14.23 11.59 -3.82
C ALA A 126 -13.23 11.53 -4.96
N HIS A 127 -13.73 11.14 -6.13
CA HIS A 127 -13.16 11.44 -7.43
C HIS A 127 -12.45 12.79 -7.40
N ARG A 128 -11.11 12.77 -7.43
CA ARG A 128 -10.36 13.93 -7.87
C ARG A 128 -10.03 13.74 -9.35
N LYS A 129 -10.71 14.55 -10.16
CA LYS A 129 -10.31 14.92 -11.52
C LYS A 129 -8.93 15.58 -11.50
#